data_AF-A0A523T6U0-F1
#
_entry.id   AF-A0A523T6U0-F1
#
_cell.length_a   1.000
_cell.length_b   1.000
_cell.length_c   1.000
_cell.angle_alpha   90.00
_cell.angle_beta   90.00
_cell.angle_gamma   90.00
#
_symmetry.space_group_name_H-M   'P 1'
#
loop_
_entity.id
_entity.type
_entity.pdbx_description
1 polymer ?
#
loop_
_entity_poly.entity_id
_entity_poly.type
_entity_poly.pdbx_seq_one_letter_code
_entity_poly.pdbx_strand_id
1 'polypeptide(L)'
;MYFSQLPAPATDPQVVADQNESDQSQQPAESDGEDTYARSIADPSISDAQLELSNTDYKILQQMVKEEESWDITDDLFELLLIILRNQTQQEKFTAVLGFISEVAFETIELEKFDLLIKLFQSLHKLLSPEISTEQDWKIPLIDRFFHDLSKPEIFQLISEKLLQLQTSEIEKLEALEQALHYFSPEVIPFLVPVIMQRSSHEIQQLVSEVIVHLSQRDIGPLEKIAEQHGLEMGDKLLAILNCLQGDGVNGILFKMCEHPSNKVRRKAINELVERNLKNTQKLFSLIDDPSKEIRACILAAFAKHKSSVLENLLLNYLRGNSAQKDPAHILACYKTLGHCGSNTAVPFLRRILLSRGWISFMGSGKLVFREGAAIALALLDTPEAKNVLQKASKSRFKVIRKAFDRTKTISALSGENTND
;
A
#
# COMPACT_ATOMS: atom_id res chain seq x y z
N MET A 1 -42.06 -13.90 -9.01
CA MET A 1 -43.49 -13.83 -9.33
C MET A 1 -43.64 -14.15 -10.80
N TYR A 2 -44.44 -15.17 -11.13
CA TYR A 2 -44.80 -15.51 -12.50
C TYR A 2 -45.77 -14.45 -13.04
N PHE A 3 -45.43 -13.79 -14.15
CA PHE A 3 -46.41 -13.16 -15.02
C PHE A 3 -46.18 -13.69 -16.43
N SER A 4 -47.14 -14.48 -16.89
CA SER A 4 -47.28 -14.95 -18.26
C SER A 4 -48.27 -14.04 -19.01
N GLN A 5 -48.19 -14.11 -20.34
CA GLN A 5 -49.24 -13.82 -21.34
C GLN A 5 -49.20 -12.43 -22.00
N LEU A 6 -48.62 -12.42 -23.20
CA LEU A 6 -48.92 -11.46 -24.28
C LEU A 6 -50.35 -11.70 -24.81
N PRO A 7 -51.08 -10.67 -25.28
CA PRO A 7 -52.41 -10.81 -25.84
C PRO A 7 -52.42 -11.32 -27.28
N ALA A 8 -53.56 -11.91 -27.69
CA ALA A 8 -53.84 -12.46 -29.02
C ALA A 8 -54.03 -11.36 -30.09
N PRO A 9 -53.79 -11.65 -31.39
CA PRO A 9 -53.94 -10.67 -32.46
C PRO A 9 -55.40 -10.37 -32.79
N ALA A 10 -55.66 -9.11 -33.12
CA ALA A 10 -56.96 -8.55 -33.45
C ALA A 10 -57.42 -8.95 -34.87
N THR A 11 -58.74 -8.91 -35.03
CA THR A 11 -59.54 -9.33 -36.18
C THR A 11 -59.54 -8.28 -37.30
N ASP A 12 -59.55 -8.73 -38.56
CA ASP A 12 -59.59 -7.88 -39.76
C ASP A 12 -60.80 -6.93 -39.80
N PRO A 13 -60.63 -5.66 -40.23
CA PRO A 13 -61.74 -4.78 -40.54
C PRO A 13 -62.28 -4.97 -41.96
N GLN A 14 -63.61 -4.92 -42.03
CA GLN A 14 -64.44 -5.01 -43.23
C GLN A 14 -64.22 -3.88 -44.24
N VAL A 15 -64.33 -4.28 -45.52
CA VAL A 15 -64.50 -3.44 -46.71
C VAL A 15 -65.75 -2.56 -46.60
N VAL A 16 -65.59 -1.25 -46.83
CA VAL A 16 -66.68 -0.36 -47.24
C VAL A 16 -66.18 0.50 -48.41
N ALA A 17 -67.02 0.55 -49.43
CA ALA A 17 -66.80 1.22 -50.70
C ALA A 17 -67.08 2.74 -50.64
N ASP A 18 -66.49 3.41 -51.64
CA ASP A 18 -67.13 4.34 -52.57
C ASP A 18 -66.75 5.84 -52.55
N GLN A 19 -66.44 6.28 -53.78
CA GLN A 19 -66.70 7.59 -54.42
C GLN A 19 -65.69 8.75 -54.38
N ASN A 20 -65.21 9.01 -55.61
CA ASN A 20 -65.11 10.29 -56.34
C ASN A 20 -64.27 11.43 -55.74
N GLU A 21 -63.25 11.89 -56.48
CA GLU A 21 -63.41 13.04 -57.38
C GLU A 21 -62.17 13.21 -58.29
N SER A 22 -62.46 13.66 -59.49
CA SER A 22 -61.57 13.98 -60.61
C SER A 22 -60.84 15.30 -60.41
N ASP A 23 -59.58 15.40 -60.85
CA ASP A 23 -59.18 16.56 -61.65
C ASP A 23 -57.98 16.30 -62.56
N GLN A 24 -58.06 16.87 -63.75
CA GLN A 24 -57.06 16.78 -64.83
C GLN A 24 -55.94 17.79 -64.58
N SER A 25 -54.69 17.46 -64.93
CA SER A 25 -53.85 18.32 -65.80
C SER A 25 -52.47 17.73 -66.13
N GLN A 26 -52.26 17.56 -67.44
CA GLN A 26 -51.05 17.93 -68.21
C GLN A 26 -49.72 17.21 -67.93
N GLN A 27 -49.44 16.23 -68.79
CA GLN A 27 -48.10 15.95 -69.33
C GLN A 27 -47.80 16.97 -70.47
N PRO A 28 -46.52 17.30 -70.77
CA PRO A 28 -45.69 16.34 -71.50
C PRO A 28 -44.17 16.34 -71.27
N ALA A 29 -43.60 15.24 -71.78
CA ALA A 29 -42.27 15.08 -72.36
C ALA A 29 -41.11 14.66 -71.44
N GLU A 30 -40.87 13.34 -71.48
CA GLU A 30 -39.59 12.70 -71.79
C GLU A 30 -38.35 13.07 -70.98
N SER A 31 -37.95 12.14 -70.12
CA SER A 31 -36.53 11.83 -69.89
C SER A 31 -36.42 10.36 -69.52
N ASP A 32 -35.83 9.58 -70.43
CA ASP A 32 -35.31 8.24 -70.13
C ASP A 32 -34.34 8.31 -68.95
N GLY A 33 -34.72 7.66 -67.86
CA GLY A 33 -33.88 7.38 -66.71
C GLY A 33 -34.50 6.20 -65.99
N GLU A 34 -33.76 5.12 -65.85
CA GLU A 34 -34.15 3.95 -65.05
C GLU A 34 -34.33 4.36 -63.58
N ASP A 35 -35.50 4.91 -63.27
CA ASP A 35 -35.91 5.15 -61.90
C ASP A 35 -36.34 3.80 -61.32
N THR A 36 -35.54 3.33 -60.36
CA THR A 36 -35.93 2.27 -59.44
C THR A 36 -37.07 2.85 -58.59
N TYR A 37 -38.31 2.73 -59.07
CA TYR A 37 -39.48 3.17 -58.33
C TYR A 37 -39.52 2.42 -56.99
N ALA A 38 -39.38 3.17 -55.89
CA ALA A 38 -39.75 2.69 -54.58
C ALA A 38 -41.26 2.34 -54.63
N ARG A 39 -41.57 1.03 -54.72
CA ARG A 39 -42.96 0.57 -54.69
C ARG A 39 -43.58 1.00 -53.36
N SER A 40 -44.72 1.67 -53.46
CA SER A 40 -45.51 2.03 -52.28
C SER A 40 -45.99 0.77 -51.58
N ILE A 41 -45.96 0.76 -50.24
CA ILE A 41 -46.49 -0.34 -49.42
C ILE A 41 -48.02 -0.49 -49.60
N ALA A 42 -48.67 0.54 -50.17
CA ALA A 42 -50.08 0.52 -50.55
C ALA A 42 -50.33 -0.02 -51.99
N ASP A 43 -49.32 -0.59 -52.65
CA ASP A 43 -49.48 -1.22 -53.96
C ASP A 43 -50.27 -2.53 -53.81
N PRO A 44 -51.47 -2.65 -54.40
CA PRO A 44 -52.34 -3.83 -54.26
C PRO A 44 -51.78 -5.10 -54.89
N SER A 45 -50.64 -5.01 -55.58
CA SER A 45 -49.90 -6.17 -56.10
C SER A 45 -48.97 -6.82 -55.06
N ILE A 46 -48.74 -6.17 -53.91
CA ILE A 46 -48.03 -6.73 -52.76
C ILE A 46 -49.06 -7.50 -51.92
N SER A 47 -48.89 -8.82 -51.85
CA SER A 47 -49.77 -9.68 -51.04
C SER A 47 -49.43 -9.53 -49.55
N ASP A 48 -50.42 -9.53 -48.67
CA ASP A 48 -50.21 -9.48 -47.20
C ASP A 48 -49.26 -10.59 -46.71
N ALA A 49 -49.25 -11.75 -47.38
CA ALA A 49 -48.33 -12.85 -47.10
C ALA A 49 -46.85 -12.55 -47.42
N GLN A 50 -46.56 -11.49 -48.18
CA GLN A 50 -45.20 -10.98 -48.45
C GLN A 50 -44.75 -9.95 -47.39
N LEU A 51 -45.69 -9.45 -46.58
CA LEU A 51 -45.44 -8.54 -45.44
C LEU A 51 -45.37 -9.30 -44.10
N GLU A 52 -45.80 -10.57 -44.07
CA GLU A 52 -45.63 -11.44 -42.91
C GLU A 52 -44.17 -11.88 -42.77
N LEU A 53 -43.52 -11.43 -41.70
CA LEU A 53 -42.18 -11.87 -41.32
C LEU A 53 -42.15 -13.39 -41.21
N SER A 54 -41.26 -14.04 -41.96
CA SER A 54 -41.08 -15.48 -41.81
C SER A 54 -40.54 -15.80 -40.41
N ASN A 55 -40.78 -17.02 -39.92
CA ASN A 55 -40.20 -17.48 -38.65
C ASN A 55 -38.66 -17.37 -38.61
N THR A 56 -38.01 -17.39 -39.77
CA THR A 56 -36.57 -17.13 -39.93
C THR A 56 -36.23 -15.65 -39.77
N ASP A 57 -37.01 -14.75 -40.39
CA ASP A 57 -36.80 -13.30 -40.25
C ASP A 57 -37.02 -12.86 -38.81
N TYR A 58 -38.01 -13.43 -38.12
CA TYR A 58 -38.24 -13.17 -36.71
C TYR A 58 -37.06 -13.61 -35.82
N LYS A 59 -36.44 -14.75 -36.12
CA LYS A 59 -35.23 -15.21 -35.41
C LYS A 59 -34.03 -14.32 -35.70
N ILE A 60 -33.85 -13.88 -36.94
CA ILE A 60 -32.78 -12.96 -37.32
C ILE A 60 -32.98 -11.62 -36.63
N LEU A 61 -34.20 -11.08 -36.65
CA LEU A 61 -34.53 -9.81 -35.97
C LEU A 61 -34.32 -9.92 -34.46
N GLN A 62 -34.72 -11.03 -33.83
CA GLN A 62 -34.45 -11.26 -32.41
C GLN A 62 -32.94 -11.37 -32.10
N GLN A 63 -32.16 -11.92 -33.02
CA GLN A 63 -30.70 -11.99 -32.88
C GLN A 63 -30.07 -10.59 -33.03
N MET A 64 -30.50 -9.81 -34.03
CA MET A 64 -30.06 -8.42 -34.22
C MET A 64 -30.42 -7.53 -33.03
N VAL A 65 -31.65 -7.65 -32.49
CA VAL A 65 -32.07 -6.92 -31.29
C VAL A 65 -31.22 -7.31 -30.10
N LYS A 66 -30.93 -8.60 -29.91
CA LYS A 66 -30.03 -9.03 -28.83
C LYS A 66 -28.60 -8.54 -29.02
N GLU A 67 -28.11 -8.51 -30.25
CA GLU A 67 -26.77 -8.00 -30.57
C GLU A 67 -26.68 -6.50 -30.28
N GLU A 68 -27.69 -5.73 -30.67
CA GLU A 68 -27.77 -4.30 -30.41
C GLU A 68 -28.00 -3.97 -28.93
N GLU A 69 -28.89 -4.71 -28.25
CA GLU A 69 -29.11 -4.58 -26.79
C GLU A 69 -27.88 -5.00 -25.96
N SER A 70 -27.03 -5.87 -26.51
CA SER A 70 -25.76 -6.28 -25.89
C SER A 70 -24.57 -5.41 -26.32
N TRP A 71 -24.79 -4.45 -27.22
CA TRP A 71 -23.73 -3.59 -27.70
C TRP A 71 -23.33 -2.58 -26.61
N ASP A 72 -22.08 -2.65 -26.20
CA ASP A 72 -21.52 -1.80 -25.15
C ASP A 72 -20.96 -0.50 -25.75
N ILE A 73 -21.79 0.55 -25.80
CA ILE A 73 -21.43 1.88 -26.34
C ILE A 73 -20.42 2.62 -25.43
N THR A 74 -20.10 2.09 -24.24
CA THR A 74 -19.26 2.79 -23.25
C THR A 74 -17.85 3.10 -23.77
N ASP A 75 -17.22 2.17 -24.52
CA ASP A 75 -15.88 2.38 -25.08
C ASP A 75 -15.89 3.48 -26.15
N ASP A 76 -16.84 3.41 -27.11
CA ASP A 76 -17.04 4.41 -28.15
C ASP A 76 -17.34 5.80 -27.58
N LEU A 77 -18.15 5.84 -26.50
CA LEU A 77 -18.46 7.07 -25.79
C LEU A 77 -17.21 7.66 -25.15
N PHE A 78 -16.38 6.86 -24.48
CA PHE A 78 -15.11 7.35 -23.92
C PHE A 78 -14.18 7.89 -24.99
N GLU A 79 -14.03 7.20 -26.11
CA GLU A 79 -13.21 7.68 -27.23
C GLU A 79 -13.71 9.03 -27.75
N LEU A 80 -15.02 9.17 -27.97
CA LEU A 80 -15.62 10.42 -28.42
C LEU A 80 -15.38 11.55 -27.42
N LEU A 81 -15.62 11.31 -26.13
CA LEU A 81 -15.41 12.30 -25.07
C LEU A 81 -13.95 12.73 -24.97
N LEU A 82 -13.00 11.80 -25.11
CA LEU A 82 -11.57 12.09 -25.11
C LEU A 82 -11.15 12.91 -26.33
N ILE A 83 -11.72 12.65 -27.51
CA ILE A 83 -11.50 13.46 -28.72
C ILE A 83 -12.01 14.89 -28.51
N ILE A 84 -13.22 15.04 -27.95
CA ILE A 84 -13.79 16.36 -27.64
C ILE A 84 -12.88 17.11 -26.66
N LEU A 85 -12.45 16.43 -25.59
CA LEU A 85 -11.65 17.01 -24.52
C LEU A 85 -10.24 17.42 -25.00
N ARG A 86 -9.63 16.66 -25.90
CA ARG A 86 -8.35 17.01 -26.57
C ARG A 86 -8.44 18.31 -27.36
N ASN A 87 -9.51 18.48 -28.12
CA ASN A 87 -9.69 19.62 -29.00
C ASN A 87 -10.28 20.86 -28.29
N GLN A 88 -10.61 20.75 -26.99
CA GLN A 88 -11.26 21.83 -26.27
C GLN A 88 -10.29 22.92 -25.83
N THR A 89 -10.59 24.16 -26.21
CA THR A 89 -9.82 25.37 -25.87
C THR A 89 -10.45 26.22 -24.77
N GLN A 90 -11.74 26.00 -24.49
CA GLN A 90 -12.51 26.75 -23.49
C GLN A 90 -12.57 25.99 -22.16
N GLN A 91 -12.14 26.64 -21.08
CA GLN A 91 -12.07 26.05 -19.73
C GLN A 91 -13.43 25.55 -19.22
N GLU A 92 -14.50 26.32 -19.42
CA GLU A 92 -15.85 25.96 -18.97
C GLU A 92 -16.34 24.67 -19.64
N LYS A 93 -16.20 24.59 -20.96
CA LYS A 93 -16.61 23.40 -21.72
C LYS A 93 -15.74 22.19 -21.40
N PHE A 94 -14.44 22.38 -21.17
CA PHE A 94 -13.55 21.32 -20.73
C PHE A 94 -13.99 20.75 -19.38
N THR A 95 -14.34 21.63 -18.44
CA THR A 95 -14.86 21.26 -17.12
C THR A 95 -16.18 20.49 -17.24
N ALA A 96 -17.09 20.93 -18.13
CA ALA A 96 -18.35 20.24 -18.36
C ALA A 96 -18.15 18.82 -18.92
N VAL A 97 -17.23 18.64 -19.88
CA VAL A 97 -16.90 17.32 -20.43
C VAL A 97 -16.25 16.44 -19.37
N LEU A 98 -15.34 16.96 -18.54
CA LEU A 98 -14.79 16.22 -17.39
C LEU A 98 -15.87 15.81 -16.39
N GLY A 99 -16.85 16.68 -16.14
CA GLY A 99 -18.00 16.36 -15.29
C GLY A 99 -18.78 15.17 -15.82
N PHE A 100 -19.09 15.16 -17.12
CA PHE A 100 -19.76 14.03 -17.76
C PHE A 100 -18.90 12.76 -17.74
N ILE A 101 -17.59 12.87 -18.01
CA ILE A 101 -16.66 11.74 -17.88
C ILE A 101 -16.67 11.16 -16.45
N SER A 102 -16.82 12.01 -15.43
CA SER A 102 -16.89 11.54 -14.04
C SER A 102 -18.14 10.73 -13.76
N GLU A 103 -19.29 11.10 -14.34
CA GLU A 103 -20.53 10.34 -14.24
C GLU A 103 -20.39 8.98 -14.95
N VAL A 104 -19.86 8.97 -16.18
CA VAL A 104 -19.65 7.73 -16.93
C VAL A 104 -18.61 6.84 -16.22
N ALA A 105 -17.56 7.41 -15.62
CA ALA A 105 -16.59 6.66 -14.83
C ALA A 105 -17.23 5.99 -13.60
N PHE A 106 -18.17 6.67 -12.94
CA PHE A 106 -18.92 6.10 -11.83
C PHE A 106 -19.77 4.91 -12.27
N GLU A 107 -20.54 5.05 -13.34
CA GLU A 107 -21.34 3.94 -13.91
C GLU A 107 -20.43 2.76 -14.34
N THR A 108 -19.26 3.05 -14.88
CA THR A 108 -18.27 2.03 -15.28
C THR A 108 -17.77 1.21 -14.08
N ILE A 109 -17.61 1.85 -12.91
CA ILE A 109 -17.26 1.17 -11.64
C ILE A 109 -18.42 0.30 -11.17
N GLU A 110 -19.67 0.78 -11.24
CA GLU A 110 -20.85 0.00 -10.85
C GLU A 110 -20.99 -1.29 -11.69
N LEU A 111 -20.68 -1.18 -12.99
CA LEU A 111 -20.70 -2.28 -13.96
C LEU A 111 -19.45 -3.16 -13.94
N GLU A 112 -18.47 -2.90 -13.05
CA GLU A 112 -17.21 -3.65 -12.93
C GLU A 112 -16.36 -3.70 -14.21
N LYS A 113 -16.49 -2.68 -15.08
CA LYS A 113 -15.76 -2.58 -16.34
C LYS A 113 -14.42 -1.86 -16.14
N PHE A 114 -13.58 -2.40 -15.27
CA PHE A 114 -12.33 -1.74 -14.84
C PHE A 114 -11.33 -1.53 -15.98
N ASP A 115 -11.31 -2.39 -17.00
CA ASP A 115 -10.45 -2.22 -18.18
C ASP A 115 -10.72 -0.91 -18.92
N LEU A 116 -12.01 -0.56 -19.09
CA LEU A 116 -12.41 0.71 -19.71
C LEU A 116 -11.99 1.89 -18.85
N LEU A 117 -12.12 1.76 -17.53
CA LEU A 117 -11.71 2.79 -16.57
C LEU A 117 -10.19 3.06 -16.66
N ILE A 118 -9.37 2.01 -16.78
CA ILE A 118 -7.92 2.14 -16.98
C ILE A 118 -7.63 2.87 -18.29
N LYS A 119 -8.25 2.49 -19.40
CA LYS A 119 -8.06 3.15 -20.70
C LYS A 119 -8.38 4.64 -20.61
N LEU A 120 -9.48 4.99 -19.93
CA LEU A 120 -9.88 6.37 -19.68
C LEU A 120 -8.82 7.12 -18.87
N PHE A 121 -8.42 6.58 -17.72
CA PHE A 121 -7.47 7.24 -16.82
C PHE A 121 -6.08 7.40 -17.46
N GLN A 122 -5.60 6.38 -18.16
CA GLN A 122 -4.38 6.46 -18.97
C GLN A 122 -4.48 7.57 -20.02
N SER A 123 -5.62 7.68 -20.69
CA SER A 123 -5.84 8.69 -21.72
C SER A 123 -5.88 10.10 -21.13
N LEU A 124 -6.54 10.30 -19.99
CA LEU A 124 -6.55 11.58 -19.28
C LEU A 124 -5.16 11.95 -18.77
N HIS A 125 -4.40 10.99 -18.22
CA HIS A 125 -3.04 11.23 -17.76
C HIS A 125 -2.08 11.56 -18.92
N LYS A 126 -2.27 10.96 -20.11
CA LYS A 126 -1.50 11.34 -21.31
C LYS A 126 -1.72 12.80 -21.73
N LEU A 127 -2.87 13.40 -21.39
CA LEU A 127 -3.12 14.82 -21.63
C LEU A 127 -2.32 15.75 -20.70
N LEU A 128 -1.78 15.20 -19.60
CA LEU A 128 -0.87 15.90 -18.69
C LEU A 128 0.59 15.85 -19.13
N SER A 129 0.92 15.05 -20.16
CA SER A 129 2.31 14.87 -20.59
C SER A 129 2.93 16.18 -21.11
N PRO A 130 4.16 16.52 -20.69
CA PRO A 130 4.81 17.81 -20.98
C PRO A 130 5.04 18.08 -22.47
N GLU A 131 5.00 17.06 -23.33
CA GLU A 131 5.07 17.20 -24.79
C GLU A 131 3.90 17.99 -25.40
N ILE A 132 2.77 18.10 -24.68
CA ILE A 132 1.55 18.83 -25.08
C ILE A 132 1.41 20.15 -24.30
N SER A 133 2.18 20.33 -23.23
CA SER A 133 1.87 21.21 -22.10
C SER A 133 2.66 22.53 -22.09
N THR A 134 2.78 23.20 -23.23
CA THR A 134 3.36 24.56 -23.29
C THR A 134 2.32 25.67 -23.52
N GLU A 135 1.07 25.34 -23.86
CA GLU A 135 0.02 26.34 -24.16
C GLU A 135 -1.21 26.31 -23.22
N GLN A 136 -1.36 25.31 -22.32
CA GLN A 136 -2.63 25.06 -21.61
C GLN A 136 -2.47 24.65 -20.13
N ASP A 137 -1.70 25.42 -19.37
CA ASP A 137 -1.42 25.20 -17.93
C ASP A 137 -2.68 25.03 -17.05
N TRP A 138 -3.83 25.56 -17.47
CA TRP A 138 -5.09 25.46 -16.72
C TRP A 138 -5.74 24.07 -16.76
N LYS A 139 -5.36 23.18 -17.70
CA LYS A 139 -5.95 21.83 -17.81
C LYS A 139 -5.49 20.90 -16.68
N ILE A 140 -4.23 21.04 -16.27
CA ILE A 140 -3.60 20.22 -15.21
C ILE A 140 -4.42 20.24 -13.91
N PRO A 141 -4.70 21.41 -13.29
CA PRO A 141 -5.46 21.43 -12.04
C PRO A 141 -6.90 20.93 -12.18
N LEU A 142 -7.49 20.94 -13.38
CA LEU A 142 -8.83 20.39 -13.60
C LEU A 142 -8.83 18.87 -13.68
N ILE A 143 -7.83 18.28 -14.33
CA ILE A 143 -7.66 16.82 -14.36
C ILE A 143 -7.25 16.30 -12.98
N ASP A 144 -6.37 17.02 -12.26
CA ASP A 144 -6.04 16.67 -10.87
C ASP A 144 -7.28 16.71 -9.97
N ARG A 145 -8.11 17.76 -10.15
CA ARG A 145 -9.40 17.85 -9.47
C ARG A 145 -10.34 16.71 -9.82
N PHE A 146 -10.37 16.27 -11.07
CA PHE A 146 -11.16 15.10 -11.49
C PHE A 146 -10.76 13.84 -10.71
N PHE A 147 -9.46 13.52 -10.61
CA PHE A 147 -9.00 12.37 -9.83
C PHE A 147 -9.23 12.54 -8.33
N HIS A 148 -9.16 13.77 -7.83
CA HIS A 148 -9.55 14.09 -6.45
C HIS A 148 -11.05 13.89 -6.20
N ASP A 149 -11.90 14.30 -7.13
CA ASP A 149 -13.35 14.12 -7.03
C ASP A 149 -13.76 12.64 -7.10
N LEU A 150 -13.05 11.82 -7.89
CA LEU A 150 -13.20 10.36 -7.90
C LEU A 150 -12.75 9.69 -6.59
N SER A 151 -11.94 10.39 -5.80
CA SER A 151 -11.42 9.93 -4.51
C SER A 151 -12.35 10.24 -3.33
N LYS A 152 -13.57 10.72 -3.61
CA LYS A 152 -14.58 11.03 -2.59
C LYS A 152 -15.09 9.77 -1.88
N PRO A 153 -15.51 9.89 -0.60
CA PRO A 153 -15.95 8.76 0.21
C PRO A 153 -17.03 7.90 -0.45
N GLU A 154 -17.97 8.51 -1.16
CA GLU A 154 -19.13 7.83 -1.76
C GLU A 154 -18.70 6.87 -2.88
N ILE A 155 -17.77 7.32 -3.74
CA ILE A 155 -17.23 6.51 -4.84
C ILE A 155 -16.34 5.41 -4.27
N PHE A 156 -15.57 5.72 -3.23
CA PHE A 156 -14.71 4.73 -2.59
C PHE A 156 -15.48 3.66 -1.82
N GLN A 157 -16.61 4.01 -1.24
CA GLN A 157 -17.49 3.04 -0.62
C GLN A 157 -17.97 2.01 -1.66
N LEU A 158 -18.41 2.47 -2.83
CA LEU A 158 -18.78 1.60 -3.95
C LEU A 158 -17.60 0.69 -4.35
N ILE A 159 -16.40 1.23 -4.56
CA ILE A 159 -15.21 0.44 -4.91
C ILE A 159 -14.89 -0.59 -3.82
N SER A 160 -14.98 -0.20 -2.55
CA SER A 160 -14.70 -1.08 -1.41
C SER A 160 -15.72 -2.23 -1.33
N GLU A 161 -17.00 -1.94 -1.58
CA GLU A 161 -18.05 -2.95 -1.65
C GLU A 161 -17.79 -3.94 -2.81
N LYS A 162 -17.38 -3.44 -3.98
CA LYS A 162 -17.00 -4.28 -5.12
C LYS A 162 -15.77 -5.14 -4.82
N LEU A 163 -14.72 -4.57 -4.24
CA LEU A 163 -13.52 -5.30 -3.81
C LEU A 163 -13.85 -6.48 -2.89
N LEU A 164 -14.82 -6.30 -1.99
CA LEU A 164 -15.24 -7.35 -1.05
C LEU A 164 -16.16 -8.41 -1.67
N GLN A 165 -16.79 -8.11 -2.82
CA GLN A 165 -17.67 -9.03 -3.55
C GLN A 165 -16.90 -9.88 -4.58
N LEU A 166 -15.81 -9.35 -5.13
CA LEU A 166 -15.00 -10.05 -6.12
C LEU A 166 -14.44 -11.36 -5.57
N GLN A 167 -14.55 -12.43 -6.36
CA GLN A 167 -14.00 -13.73 -6.01
C GLN A 167 -12.56 -13.84 -6.51
N THR A 168 -11.75 -14.69 -5.87
CA THR A 168 -10.37 -14.97 -6.31
C THR A 168 -10.28 -15.63 -7.69
N SER A 169 -11.39 -16.12 -8.26
CA SER A 169 -11.47 -16.59 -9.64
C SER A 169 -11.52 -15.46 -10.68
N GLU A 170 -11.77 -14.23 -10.26
CA GLU A 170 -11.88 -13.04 -11.13
C GLU A 170 -10.58 -12.22 -11.12
N ILE A 171 -9.43 -12.90 -11.29
CA ILE A 171 -8.09 -12.30 -11.18
C ILE A 171 -7.92 -11.13 -12.14
N GLU A 172 -8.36 -11.26 -13.41
CA GLU A 172 -8.24 -10.21 -14.42
C GLU A 172 -8.96 -8.92 -13.99
N LYS A 173 -10.16 -9.03 -13.42
CA LYS A 173 -10.90 -7.87 -12.88
C LYS A 173 -10.19 -7.24 -11.68
N LEU A 174 -9.59 -8.06 -10.82
CA LEU A 174 -8.83 -7.58 -9.66
C LEU A 174 -7.59 -6.80 -10.12
N GLU A 175 -6.81 -7.35 -11.05
CA GLU A 175 -5.64 -6.68 -11.63
C GLU A 175 -6.03 -5.37 -12.33
N ALA A 176 -7.15 -5.37 -13.05
CA ALA A 176 -7.68 -4.17 -13.69
C ALA A 176 -8.08 -3.09 -12.66
N LEU A 177 -8.76 -3.49 -11.58
CA LEU A 177 -9.14 -2.57 -10.51
C LEU A 177 -7.91 -2.02 -9.76
N GLU A 178 -6.91 -2.86 -9.49
CA GLU A 178 -5.63 -2.42 -8.92
C GLU A 178 -4.98 -1.33 -9.78
N GLN A 179 -4.88 -1.57 -11.09
CA GLN A 179 -4.32 -0.59 -12.03
C GLN A 179 -5.13 0.70 -12.08
N ALA A 180 -6.46 0.62 -12.03
CA ALA A 180 -7.31 1.80 -11.97
C ALA A 180 -7.05 2.60 -10.69
N LEU A 181 -6.92 1.92 -9.54
CA LEU A 181 -6.68 2.53 -8.23
C LEU A 181 -5.37 3.33 -8.16
N HIS A 182 -4.35 2.97 -8.94
CA HIS A 182 -3.09 3.73 -9.00
C HIS A 182 -3.25 5.17 -9.50
N TYR A 183 -4.31 5.49 -10.25
CA TYR A 183 -4.58 6.84 -10.74
C TYR A 183 -5.28 7.74 -9.71
N PHE A 184 -5.84 7.17 -8.64
CA PHE A 184 -6.58 7.95 -7.65
C PHE A 184 -5.66 8.82 -6.78
N SER A 185 -6.27 9.75 -6.05
CA SER A 185 -5.55 10.56 -5.06
C SER A 185 -5.12 9.71 -3.86
N PRO A 186 -3.96 9.95 -3.23
CA PRO A 186 -3.58 9.29 -1.98
C PRO A 186 -4.59 9.47 -0.82
N GLU A 187 -5.47 10.47 -0.89
CA GLU A 187 -6.57 10.69 0.07
C GLU A 187 -7.55 9.52 0.17
N VAL A 188 -7.44 8.52 -0.71
CA VAL A 188 -8.28 7.31 -0.67
C VAL A 188 -7.78 6.23 0.30
N ILE A 189 -6.53 6.33 0.75
CA ILE A 189 -5.91 5.36 1.67
C ILE A 189 -6.80 5.06 2.90
N PRO A 190 -7.43 6.05 3.57
CA PRO A 190 -8.35 5.79 4.68
C PRO A 190 -9.50 4.84 4.37
N PHE A 191 -10.02 4.84 3.13
CA PHE A 191 -11.12 3.97 2.72
C PHE A 191 -10.66 2.56 2.35
N LEU A 192 -9.39 2.40 1.97
CA LEU A 192 -8.78 1.10 1.69
C LEU A 192 -8.41 0.32 2.96
N VAL A 193 -8.10 1.01 4.05
CA VAL A 193 -7.69 0.39 5.32
C VAL A 193 -8.73 -0.60 5.88
N PRO A 194 -10.04 -0.28 5.91
CA PRO A 194 -11.08 -1.25 6.27
C PRO A 194 -11.01 -2.57 5.49
N VAL A 195 -10.66 -2.54 4.20
CA VAL A 195 -10.59 -3.76 3.35
C VAL A 195 -9.46 -4.69 3.82
N ILE A 196 -8.33 -4.11 4.25
CA ILE A 196 -7.19 -4.85 4.83
C ILE A 196 -7.50 -5.36 6.24
N MET A 197 -8.34 -4.64 6.98
CA MET A 197 -8.72 -4.98 8.37
C MET A 197 -9.83 -6.02 8.46
N GLN A 198 -10.69 -6.10 7.45
CA GLN A 198 -11.77 -7.07 7.37
C GLN A 198 -11.27 -8.48 6.98
N ARG A 199 -12.13 -9.49 7.16
CA ARG A 199 -11.87 -10.87 6.72
C ARG A 199 -12.08 -11.02 5.21
N SER A 200 -11.22 -10.37 4.44
CA SER A 200 -11.06 -10.55 2.99
C SER A 200 -10.06 -11.68 2.69
N SER A 201 -9.98 -12.13 1.43
CA SER A 201 -8.98 -13.10 0.99
C SER A 201 -7.56 -12.53 1.10
N HIS A 202 -6.55 -13.40 1.16
CA HIS A 202 -5.16 -12.95 1.23
C HIS A 202 -4.77 -12.13 -0.02
N GLU A 203 -5.27 -12.54 -1.17
CA GLU A 203 -5.04 -11.93 -2.48
C GLU A 203 -5.58 -10.49 -2.50
N ILE A 204 -6.81 -10.27 -2.02
CA ILE A 204 -7.40 -8.91 -1.93
C ILE A 204 -6.61 -8.07 -0.93
N GLN A 205 -6.22 -8.61 0.22
CA GLN A 205 -5.41 -7.86 1.19
C GLN A 205 -4.05 -7.46 0.64
N GLN A 206 -3.43 -8.33 -0.15
CA GLN A 206 -2.15 -8.07 -0.79
C GLN A 206 -2.30 -6.96 -1.85
N LEU A 207 -3.27 -7.10 -2.75
CA LEU A 207 -3.58 -6.09 -3.78
C LEU A 207 -3.82 -4.71 -3.15
N VAL A 208 -4.70 -4.63 -2.14
CA VAL A 208 -4.97 -3.35 -1.47
C VAL A 208 -3.72 -2.82 -0.76
N SER A 209 -2.87 -3.69 -0.19
CA SER A 209 -1.61 -3.26 0.41
C SER A 209 -0.65 -2.68 -0.64
N GLU A 210 -0.56 -3.28 -1.82
CA GLU A 210 0.26 -2.81 -2.94
C GLU A 210 -0.22 -1.46 -3.47
N VAL A 211 -1.53 -1.27 -3.61
CA VAL A 211 -2.14 0.03 -3.93
C VAL A 211 -1.82 1.08 -2.87
N ILE A 212 -1.96 0.76 -1.58
CA ILE A 212 -1.62 1.72 -0.51
C ILE A 212 -0.13 2.07 -0.57
N VAL A 213 0.76 1.11 -0.84
CA VAL A 213 2.20 1.38 -1.02
C VAL A 213 2.39 2.36 -2.18
N HIS A 214 1.80 2.10 -3.35
CA HIS A 214 1.91 2.98 -4.51
C HIS A 214 1.44 4.41 -4.20
N LEU A 215 0.27 4.55 -3.59
CA LEU A 215 -0.30 5.86 -3.22
C LEU A 215 0.54 6.57 -2.16
N SER A 216 1.08 5.81 -1.19
CA SER A 216 1.94 6.36 -0.13
C SER A 216 3.31 6.81 -0.62
N GLN A 217 3.79 6.29 -1.75
CA GLN A 217 5.00 6.80 -2.41
C GLN A 217 4.77 8.19 -3.02
N ARG A 218 3.53 8.52 -3.41
CA ARG A 218 3.15 9.84 -3.91
C ARG A 218 2.92 10.83 -2.77
N ASP A 219 2.19 10.40 -1.74
CA ASP A 219 1.99 11.17 -0.50
C ASP A 219 1.79 10.23 0.70
N ILE A 220 2.69 10.32 1.68
CA ILE A 220 2.66 9.53 2.91
C ILE A 220 1.66 10.07 3.95
N GLY A 221 1.23 11.33 3.83
CA GLY A 221 0.42 12.03 4.81
C GLY A 221 -0.88 11.32 5.20
N PRO A 222 -1.67 10.78 4.25
CA PRO A 222 -2.85 9.98 4.57
C PRO A 222 -2.52 8.72 5.38
N LEU A 223 -1.42 8.02 5.07
CA LEU A 223 -0.99 6.84 5.84
C LEU A 223 -0.50 7.22 7.24
N GLU A 224 0.14 8.38 7.42
CA GLU A 224 0.51 8.90 8.74
C GLU A 224 -0.72 9.11 9.64
N LYS A 225 -1.77 9.74 9.10
CA LYS A 225 -3.05 9.93 9.83
C LYS A 225 -3.66 8.59 10.25
N ILE A 226 -3.63 7.60 9.34
CA ILE A 226 -4.13 6.25 9.64
C ILE A 226 -3.29 5.57 10.71
N ALA A 227 -1.96 5.67 10.66
CA ALA A 227 -1.10 5.08 11.66
C ALA A 227 -1.34 5.69 13.06
N GLU A 228 -1.71 6.97 13.13
CA GLU A 228 -2.10 7.62 14.38
C GLU A 228 -3.44 7.14 14.92
N GLN A 229 -4.43 6.91 14.06
CA GLN A 229 -5.78 6.52 14.45
C GLN A 229 -5.95 5.01 14.67
N HIS A 230 -5.26 4.20 13.86
CA HIS A 230 -5.49 2.75 13.73
C HIS A 230 -4.19 1.92 13.81
N GLY A 231 -3.05 2.53 14.15
CA GLY A 231 -1.76 1.83 14.15
C GLY A 231 -1.68 0.66 15.14
N LEU A 232 -2.43 0.73 16.25
CA LEU A 232 -2.50 -0.34 17.25
C LEU A 232 -3.26 -1.57 16.72
N GLU A 233 -4.36 -1.35 16.02
CA GLU A 233 -5.19 -2.40 15.45
C GLU A 233 -4.51 -3.03 14.21
N MET A 234 -3.91 -2.19 13.35
CA MET A 234 -3.27 -2.66 12.13
C MET A 234 -1.99 -3.46 12.39
N GLY A 235 -1.20 -3.05 13.38
CA GLY A 235 -0.02 -3.78 13.87
C GLY A 235 0.87 -4.36 12.76
N ASP A 236 0.86 -5.69 12.63
CA ASP A 236 1.67 -6.43 11.65
C ASP A 236 1.38 -6.05 10.19
N LYS A 237 0.13 -5.69 9.85
CA LYS A 237 -0.26 -5.33 8.47
C LYS A 237 0.29 -3.97 8.08
N LEU A 238 0.22 -2.99 8.99
CA LEU A 238 0.84 -1.69 8.77
C LEU A 238 2.36 -1.82 8.58
N LEU A 239 3.02 -2.67 9.38
CA LEU A 239 4.45 -2.93 9.19
C LEU A 239 4.77 -3.54 7.81
N ALA A 240 3.93 -4.43 7.28
CA ALA A 240 4.14 -4.98 5.95
C ALA A 240 4.13 -3.89 4.86
N ILE A 241 3.21 -2.91 4.97
CA ILE A 241 3.14 -1.75 4.09
C ILE A 241 4.38 -0.86 4.25
N LEU A 242 4.73 -0.51 5.50
CA LEU A 242 5.86 0.39 5.79
C LEU A 242 7.20 -0.18 5.31
N ASN A 243 7.37 -1.50 5.35
CA ASN A 243 8.59 -2.18 4.88
C ASN A 243 8.85 -1.96 3.38
N CYS A 244 7.81 -1.70 2.59
CA CYS A 244 7.92 -1.41 1.15
C CYS A 244 8.14 0.09 0.84
N LEU A 245 8.06 0.96 1.85
CA LEU A 245 8.17 2.41 1.72
C LEU A 245 9.50 2.91 2.27
N GLN A 246 9.93 4.13 1.90
CA GLN A 246 11.14 4.78 2.42
C GLN A 246 10.86 6.25 2.77
N GLY A 247 11.76 6.88 3.53
CA GLY A 247 11.69 8.30 3.87
C GLY A 247 11.41 8.58 5.35
N ASP A 248 11.46 9.86 5.71
CA ASP A 248 11.40 10.29 7.11
C ASP A 248 10.01 10.14 7.73
N GLY A 249 8.93 10.35 6.96
CA GLY A 249 7.56 10.10 7.43
C GLY A 249 7.34 8.65 7.83
N VAL A 250 7.80 7.71 6.99
CA VAL A 250 7.78 6.26 7.26
C VAL A 250 8.58 5.93 8.53
N ASN A 251 9.78 6.50 8.69
CA ASN A 251 10.58 6.32 9.90
C ASN A 251 9.84 6.84 11.14
N GLY A 252 9.15 7.98 11.03
CA GLY A 252 8.31 8.55 12.08
C GLY A 252 7.23 7.56 12.54
N ILE A 253 6.53 6.93 11.60
CA ILE A 253 5.54 5.88 11.91
C ILE A 253 6.23 4.67 12.57
N LEU A 254 7.34 4.17 12.02
CA LEU A 254 8.06 3.02 12.59
C LEU A 254 8.55 3.27 14.02
N PHE A 255 8.98 4.50 14.35
CA PHE A 255 9.34 4.85 15.73
C PHE A 255 8.13 4.72 16.67
N LYS A 256 6.93 5.19 16.26
CA LYS A 256 5.69 4.97 17.03
C LYS A 256 5.38 3.48 17.18
N MET A 257 5.61 2.66 16.14
CA MET A 257 5.42 1.21 16.20
C MET A 257 6.37 0.51 17.18
N CYS A 258 7.49 1.13 17.56
CA CYS A 258 8.36 0.63 18.62
C CYS A 258 7.76 0.79 20.02
N GLU A 259 6.62 1.45 20.19
CA GLU A 259 5.90 1.59 21.47
C GLU A 259 4.66 0.68 21.54
N HIS A 260 4.41 -0.09 20.48
CA HIS A 260 3.23 -0.94 20.35
C HIS A 260 3.14 -2.01 21.45
N PRO A 261 1.94 -2.36 21.98
CA PRO A 261 1.79 -3.34 23.06
C PRO A 261 2.31 -4.75 22.71
N SER A 262 2.16 -5.17 21.45
CA SER A 262 2.70 -6.44 20.96
C SER A 262 4.23 -6.42 20.80
N ASN A 263 4.92 -7.29 21.55
CA ASN A 263 6.37 -7.50 21.42
C ASN A 263 6.77 -7.89 19.98
N LYS A 264 5.94 -8.64 19.26
CA LYS A 264 6.21 -9.05 17.87
C LYS A 264 6.33 -7.83 16.95
N VAL A 265 5.41 -6.88 17.12
CA VAL A 265 5.33 -5.64 16.34
C VAL A 265 6.52 -4.73 16.68
N ARG A 266 6.78 -4.49 17.97
CA ARG A 266 7.97 -3.69 18.40
C ARG A 266 9.26 -4.24 17.81
N ARG A 267 9.48 -5.55 17.90
CA ARG A 267 10.68 -6.21 17.37
C ARG A 267 10.86 -6.01 15.88
N LYS A 268 9.79 -6.15 15.09
CA LYS A 268 9.83 -5.92 13.64
C LYS A 268 10.16 -4.46 13.31
N ALA A 269 9.49 -3.51 13.97
CA ALA A 269 9.75 -2.08 13.78
C ALA A 269 11.20 -1.69 14.10
N ILE A 270 11.75 -2.25 15.20
CA ILE A 270 13.14 -2.05 15.60
C ILE A 270 14.10 -2.57 14.53
N ASN A 271 13.90 -3.80 14.06
CA ASN A 271 14.77 -4.39 13.04
C ASN A 271 14.75 -3.56 11.76
N GLU A 272 13.56 -3.16 11.31
CA GLU A 272 13.38 -2.34 10.11
C GLU A 272 14.10 -0.99 10.23
N LEU A 273 13.93 -0.28 11.35
CA LEU A 273 14.61 1.01 11.58
C LEU A 273 16.14 0.89 11.59
N VAL A 274 16.66 -0.19 12.17
CA VAL A 274 18.11 -0.45 12.26
C VAL A 274 18.68 -0.81 10.89
N GLU A 275 17.96 -1.60 10.09
CA GLU A 275 18.37 -2.01 8.74
C GLU A 275 18.39 -0.82 7.77
N ARG A 276 17.44 0.10 7.88
CA ARG A 276 17.38 1.31 7.05
C ARG A 276 18.50 2.30 7.32
N ASN A 277 18.74 2.61 8.59
CA ASN A 277 19.71 3.63 8.96
C ASN A 277 20.26 3.41 10.36
N LEU A 278 21.57 3.16 10.44
CA LEU A 278 22.27 2.96 11.70
C LEU A 278 22.15 4.15 12.67
N LYS A 279 21.87 5.37 12.19
CA LYS A 279 21.62 6.53 13.06
C LYS A 279 20.34 6.38 13.89
N ASN A 280 19.36 5.61 13.41
CA ASN A 280 18.11 5.33 14.14
C ASN A 280 18.37 4.56 15.44
N THR A 281 19.40 3.72 15.44
CA THR A 281 19.83 2.93 16.60
C THR A 281 20.05 3.79 17.85
N GLN A 282 20.52 5.03 17.69
CA GLN A 282 20.72 5.96 18.81
C GLN A 282 19.37 6.43 19.41
N LYS A 283 18.38 6.70 18.57
CA LYS A 283 17.03 7.11 19.00
C LYS A 283 16.31 5.97 19.74
N LEU A 284 16.63 4.71 19.40
CA LEU A 284 16.08 3.52 20.04
C LEU A 284 16.67 3.21 21.43
N PHE A 285 17.60 4.02 21.94
CA PHE A 285 18.24 3.78 23.24
C PHE A 285 17.25 3.76 24.42
N SER A 286 16.12 4.47 24.33
CA SER A 286 15.07 4.43 25.34
C SER A 286 14.52 3.02 25.59
N LEU A 287 14.59 2.14 24.60
CA LEU A 287 14.10 0.75 24.66
C LEU A 287 15.07 -0.20 25.38
N ILE A 288 16.23 0.28 25.83
CA ILE A 288 17.19 -0.54 26.60
C ILE A 288 16.54 -1.12 27.87
N ASP A 289 15.57 -0.42 28.45
CA ASP A 289 14.81 -0.82 29.63
C ASP A 289 13.40 -1.34 29.31
N ASP A 290 13.10 -1.72 28.06
CA ASP A 290 11.78 -2.23 27.65
C ASP A 290 11.32 -3.37 28.60
N PRO A 291 10.04 -3.42 29.00
CA PRO A 291 9.54 -4.45 29.90
C PRO A 291 9.76 -5.88 29.38
N SER A 292 9.71 -6.10 28.07
CA SER A 292 9.97 -7.38 27.42
C SER A 292 11.47 -7.68 27.36
N LYS A 293 11.85 -8.86 27.85
CA LYS A 293 13.24 -9.34 27.77
C LYS A 293 13.68 -9.52 26.32
N GLU A 294 12.77 -9.94 25.46
CA GLU A 294 12.99 -10.18 24.03
C GLU A 294 13.32 -8.87 23.31
N ILE A 295 12.62 -7.77 23.64
CA ILE A 295 12.89 -6.45 23.06
C ILE A 295 14.23 -5.89 23.55
N ARG A 296 14.52 -5.99 24.84
CA ARG A 296 15.85 -5.57 25.37
C ARG A 296 16.98 -6.33 24.67
N ALA A 297 16.82 -7.63 24.46
CA ALA A 297 17.79 -8.44 23.74
C ALA A 297 17.93 -8.02 22.27
N CYS A 298 16.82 -7.76 21.58
CA CYS A 298 16.80 -7.29 20.19
C CYS A 298 17.58 -5.98 20.03
N ILE A 299 17.34 -5.00 20.92
CA ILE A 299 18.02 -3.72 20.91
C ILE A 299 19.51 -3.84 21.20
N LEU A 300 19.88 -4.62 22.21
CA LEU A 300 21.29 -4.86 22.55
C LEU A 300 22.04 -5.59 21.43
N ALA A 301 21.36 -6.47 20.68
CA ALA A 301 21.92 -7.11 19.49
C ALA A 301 22.11 -6.10 18.35
N ALA A 302 21.14 -5.21 18.11
CA ALA A 302 21.27 -4.13 17.13
C ALA A 302 22.46 -3.20 17.46
N PHE A 303 22.65 -2.87 18.73
CA PHE A 303 23.76 -2.01 19.19
C PHE A 303 25.11 -2.68 18.99
N ALA A 304 25.19 -4.00 19.18
CA ALA A 304 26.42 -4.77 19.06
C ALA A 304 26.93 -4.92 17.62
N LYS A 305 26.09 -4.67 16.60
CA LYS A 305 26.48 -4.86 15.18
C LYS A 305 27.56 -3.89 14.72
N HIS A 306 27.69 -2.71 15.33
CA HIS A 306 28.58 -1.65 14.82
C HIS A 306 29.25 -0.85 15.95
N LYS A 307 30.48 -0.38 15.71
CA LYS A 307 31.16 0.54 16.62
C LYS A 307 30.54 1.94 16.52
N SER A 308 30.23 2.54 17.66
CA SER A 308 29.61 3.87 17.72
C SER A 308 29.97 4.56 19.03
N SER A 309 30.69 5.68 18.95
CA SER A 309 31.08 6.46 20.12
C SER A 309 29.87 7.03 20.87
N VAL A 310 28.78 7.33 20.16
CA VAL A 310 27.53 7.79 20.78
C VAL A 310 26.87 6.67 21.57
N LEU A 311 26.71 5.47 20.99
CA LEU A 311 26.13 4.32 21.69
C LEU A 311 27.03 3.87 22.86
N GLU A 312 28.35 3.90 22.67
CA GLU A 312 29.32 3.66 23.74
C GLU A 312 29.07 4.61 24.92
N ASN A 313 28.97 5.91 24.68
CA ASN A 313 28.71 6.89 25.73
C ASN A 313 27.35 6.68 26.41
N LEU A 314 26.30 6.37 25.65
CA LEU A 314 24.98 6.07 26.20
C LEU A 314 25.01 4.83 27.11
N LEU A 315 25.64 3.74 26.67
CA LEU A 315 25.82 2.52 27.48
C LEU A 315 26.69 2.76 28.71
N LEU A 316 27.77 3.53 28.59
CA LEU A 316 28.61 3.90 29.72
C LEU A 316 27.83 4.70 30.76
N ASN A 317 27.00 5.66 30.33
CA ASN A 317 26.16 6.45 31.22
C ASN A 317 25.08 5.59 31.88
N TYR A 318 24.43 4.71 31.12
CA TYR A 318 23.45 3.75 31.64
C TYR A 318 24.06 2.85 32.72
N LEU A 319 25.22 2.26 32.47
CA LEU A 319 25.92 1.38 33.41
C LEU A 319 26.43 2.12 34.66
N ARG A 320 26.80 3.40 34.54
CA ARG A 320 27.17 4.26 35.68
C ARG A 320 25.99 4.65 36.56
N GLY A 321 24.78 4.67 36.01
CA GLY A 321 23.55 5.00 36.72
C GLY A 321 23.11 3.90 37.69
N ASN A 322 21.81 3.87 38.00
CA ASN A 322 21.20 2.94 38.97
C ASN A 322 21.04 1.49 38.44
N SER A 323 22.07 0.99 37.75
CA SER A 323 22.14 -0.36 37.19
C SER A 323 22.09 -1.46 38.26
N ALA A 324 22.36 -1.12 39.53
CA ALA A 324 22.33 -2.04 40.65
C ALA A 324 20.94 -2.59 41.01
N GLN A 325 19.87 -1.89 40.62
CA GLN A 325 18.48 -2.32 40.85
C GLN A 325 17.90 -3.13 39.68
N LYS A 326 18.67 -3.33 38.62
CA LYS A 326 18.23 -3.98 37.39
C LYS A 326 18.52 -5.48 37.41
N ASP A 327 17.83 -6.21 36.53
CA ASP A 327 18.04 -7.64 36.31
C ASP A 327 19.52 -7.94 35.97
N PRO A 328 20.22 -8.80 36.74
CA PRO A 328 21.61 -9.15 36.51
C PRO A 328 21.92 -9.63 35.08
N ALA A 329 21.02 -10.39 34.47
CA ALA A 329 21.22 -10.89 33.11
C ALA A 329 21.21 -9.75 32.09
N HIS A 330 20.31 -8.78 32.26
CA HIS A 330 20.26 -7.58 31.42
C HIS A 330 21.52 -6.72 31.58
N ILE A 331 22.01 -6.52 32.80
CA ILE A 331 23.27 -5.79 33.04
C ILE A 331 24.46 -6.48 32.36
N LEU A 332 24.54 -7.80 32.47
CA LEU A 332 25.59 -8.58 31.80
C LEU A 332 25.53 -8.41 30.28
N ALA A 333 24.33 -8.44 29.70
CA ALA A 333 24.11 -8.21 28.27
C ALA A 333 24.56 -6.79 27.86
N CYS A 334 24.27 -5.77 28.66
CA CYS A 334 24.73 -4.39 28.39
C CYS A 334 26.26 -4.29 28.35
N TYR A 335 26.96 -4.94 29.29
CA TYR A 335 28.43 -5.01 29.24
C TYR A 335 28.93 -5.76 28.01
N LYS A 336 28.29 -6.87 27.64
CA LYS A 336 28.63 -7.62 26.42
C LYS A 336 28.51 -6.74 25.18
N THR A 337 27.38 -6.03 25.05
CA THR A 337 27.14 -5.08 23.96
C THR A 337 28.17 -3.95 23.95
N LEU A 338 28.50 -3.37 25.12
CA LEU A 338 29.56 -2.36 25.22
C LEU A 338 30.92 -2.89 24.74
N GLY A 339 31.23 -4.16 25.00
CA GLY A 339 32.43 -4.80 24.47
C GLY A 339 32.47 -4.89 22.95
N HIS A 340 31.31 -5.07 22.30
CA HIS A 340 31.20 -5.14 20.83
C HIS A 340 31.19 -3.75 20.17
N CYS A 341 30.42 -2.80 20.70
CA CYS A 341 30.21 -1.49 20.07
C CYS A 341 31.18 -0.40 20.57
N GLY A 342 31.89 -0.67 21.67
CA GLY A 342 32.79 0.28 22.31
C GLY A 342 34.19 0.33 21.72
N SER A 343 35.00 1.23 22.28
CA SER A 343 36.38 1.47 21.89
C SER A 343 37.29 1.56 23.12
N ASN A 344 38.54 1.98 22.91
CA ASN A 344 39.50 2.19 23.99
C ASN A 344 39.06 3.23 25.03
N THR A 345 38.09 4.09 24.70
CA THR A 345 37.55 5.07 25.66
C THR A 345 36.77 4.43 26.81
N ALA A 346 36.23 3.22 26.63
CA ALA A 346 35.56 2.48 27.69
C ALA A 346 36.55 1.82 28.68
N VAL A 347 37.80 1.59 28.28
CA VAL A 347 38.79 0.82 29.08
C VAL A 347 39.03 1.39 30.48
N PRO A 348 39.18 2.71 30.69
CA PRO A 348 39.33 3.27 32.04
C PRO A 348 38.13 2.97 32.95
N PHE A 349 36.91 3.05 32.42
CA PHE A 349 35.69 2.72 33.15
C PHE A 349 35.66 1.23 33.52
N LEU A 350 35.86 0.34 32.54
CA LEU A 350 35.83 -1.10 32.73
C LEU A 350 36.93 -1.57 33.70
N ARG A 351 38.14 -1.00 33.57
CA ARG A 351 39.27 -1.24 34.49
C ARG A 351 38.91 -0.88 35.92
N ARG A 352 38.26 0.26 36.14
CA ARG A 352 37.82 0.70 37.47
C ARG A 352 36.81 -0.28 38.05
N ILE A 353 35.82 -0.72 37.27
CA ILE A 353 34.83 -1.70 37.74
C ILE A 353 35.50 -3.03 38.10
N LEU A 354 36.37 -3.55 37.22
CA LEU A 354 37.02 -4.85 37.41
C LEU A 354 38.03 -4.85 38.57
N LEU A 355 38.89 -3.83 38.67
CA LEU A 355 40.04 -3.81 39.58
C LEU A 355 39.84 -2.98 40.85
N SER A 356 38.73 -2.25 41.00
CA SER A 356 38.51 -1.39 42.19
C SER A 356 38.53 -2.19 43.50
N ARG A 357 39.23 -1.61 44.47
CA ARG A 357 39.52 -2.18 45.81
C ARG A 357 38.55 -1.71 46.91
N GLY A 358 37.46 -1.01 46.59
CA GLY A 358 36.58 -0.41 47.60
C GLY A 358 35.91 -1.46 48.50
N TRP A 359 36.29 -1.50 49.79
CA TRP A 359 35.85 -2.51 50.76
C TRP A 359 34.57 -2.14 51.53
N ILE A 360 34.13 -0.87 51.56
CA ILE A 360 33.09 -0.43 52.52
C ILE A 360 31.70 -0.20 51.89
N SER A 361 31.59 -0.10 50.57
CA SER A 361 30.29 0.06 49.88
C SER A 361 29.83 -1.20 49.13
N PHE A 362 30.53 -2.34 49.29
CA PHE A 362 30.59 -3.46 48.32
C PHE A 362 30.16 -4.87 48.84
N MET A 363 29.30 -4.97 49.86
CA MET A 363 28.68 -6.25 50.28
C MET A 363 27.37 -6.53 49.51
N GLY A 364 27.36 -7.55 48.65
CA GLY A 364 26.17 -8.05 47.93
C GLY A 364 26.50 -8.87 46.66
N SER A 365 25.67 -9.86 46.33
CA SER A 365 25.80 -10.74 45.15
C SER A 365 25.78 -9.98 43.80
N GLY A 366 25.14 -8.81 43.76
CA GLY A 366 25.08 -7.95 42.57
C GLY A 366 26.44 -7.47 42.05
N LYS A 367 27.49 -7.43 42.88
CA LYS A 367 28.81 -6.88 42.51
C LYS A 367 29.71 -7.82 41.71
N LEU A 368 29.47 -9.12 41.77
CA LEU A 368 30.19 -10.07 40.91
C LEU A 368 29.78 -9.88 39.44
N VAL A 369 28.50 -9.64 39.18
CA VAL A 369 27.94 -9.44 37.83
C VAL A 369 28.59 -8.25 37.13
N PHE A 370 28.79 -7.13 37.83
CA PHE A 370 29.49 -5.97 37.25
C PHE A 370 30.96 -6.25 36.93
N ARG A 371 31.66 -7.00 37.78
CA ARG A 371 33.07 -7.38 37.50
C ARG A 371 33.17 -8.38 36.36
N GLU A 372 32.28 -9.37 36.33
CA GLU A 372 32.17 -10.34 35.23
C GLU A 372 31.85 -9.61 33.93
N GLY A 373 30.84 -8.74 33.92
CA GLY A 373 30.51 -7.88 32.78
C GLY A 373 31.69 -7.03 32.33
N ALA A 374 32.39 -6.37 33.25
CA ALA A 374 33.56 -5.58 32.90
C ALA A 374 34.70 -6.42 32.28
N ALA A 375 34.96 -7.62 32.81
CA ALA A 375 35.94 -8.54 32.25
C ALA A 375 35.52 -9.03 30.85
N ILE A 376 34.25 -9.37 30.67
CA ILE A 376 33.68 -9.77 29.38
C ILE A 376 33.80 -8.65 28.34
N ALA A 377 33.40 -7.43 28.71
CA ALA A 377 33.50 -6.27 27.84
C ALA A 377 34.95 -6.00 27.41
N LEU A 378 35.90 -6.05 28.36
CA LEU A 378 37.33 -5.90 28.07
C LEU A 378 37.84 -7.01 27.13
N ALA A 379 37.36 -8.24 27.27
CA ALA A 379 37.76 -9.33 26.39
C ALA A 379 37.22 -9.12 24.96
N LEU A 380 35.98 -8.64 24.83
CA LEU A 380 35.34 -8.40 23.54
C LEU A 380 35.86 -7.15 22.81
N LEU A 381 36.37 -6.14 23.53
CA LEU A 381 37.04 -4.99 22.91
C LEU A 381 38.30 -5.41 22.13
N ASP A 382 38.96 -6.48 22.59
CA ASP A 382 40.17 -7.10 22.01
C ASP A 382 41.38 -6.15 21.77
N THR A 383 41.42 -5.00 22.45
CA THR A 383 42.51 -4.03 22.29
C THR A 383 43.71 -4.35 23.18
N PRO A 384 44.93 -3.88 22.83
CA PRO A 384 46.12 -4.04 23.66
C PRO A 384 45.94 -3.51 25.10
N GLU A 385 45.26 -2.37 25.25
CA GLU A 385 44.97 -1.76 26.54
C GLU A 385 44.04 -2.64 27.38
N ALA A 386 43.00 -3.20 26.76
CA ALA A 386 42.06 -4.09 27.43
C ALA A 386 42.74 -5.41 27.86
N LYS A 387 43.58 -5.99 26.98
CA LYS A 387 44.41 -7.18 27.26
C LYS A 387 45.34 -6.95 28.46
N ASN A 388 45.96 -5.77 28.57
CA ASN A 388 46.80 -5.42 29.72
C ASN A 388 46.00 -5.41 31.04
N VAL A 389 44.77 -4.87 31.02
CA VAL A 389 43.89 -4.87 32.19
C VAL A 389 43.49 -6.30 32.59
N LEU A 390 43.14 -7.15 31.63
CA LEU A 390 42.81 -8.56 31.87
C LEU A 390 43.99 -9.36 32.43
N GLN A 391 45.21 -9.12 31.93
CA GLN A 391 46.42 -9.75 32.46
C GLN A 391 46.68 -9.37 33.92
N LYS A 392 46.37 -8.12 34.32
CA LYS A 392 46.42 -7.70 35.72
C LYS A 392 45.36 -8.39 36.57
N ALA A 393 44.15 -8.58 36.02
CA ALA A 393 43.07 -9.28 36.71
C ALA A 393 43.40 -10.77 36.94
N SER A 394 44.00 -11.46 35.96
CA SER A 394 44.38 -12.87 36.09
C SER A 394 45.43 -13.12 37.19
N LYS A 395 46.35 -12.17 37.38
CA LYS A 395 47.38 -12.19 38.44
C LYS A 395 46.93 -11.56 39.76
N SER A 396 45.66 -11.17 39.89
CA SER A 396 45.16 -10.50 41.08
C SER A 396 45.21 -11.41 42.31
N ARG A 397 45.57 -10.86 43.47
CA ARG A 397 45.50 -11.58 44.76
C ARG A 397 44.06 -11.81 45.23
N PHE A 398 43.10 -11.03 44.73
CA PHE A 398 41.69 -11.14 45.12
C PHE A 398 40.94 -12.22 44.30
N LYS A 399 40.41 -13.24 44.99
CA LYS A 399 39.67 -14.36 44.36
C LYS A 399 38.50 -13.89 43.49
N VAL A 400 37.77 -12.88 43.93
CA VAL A 400 36.61 -12.32 43.19
C VAL A 400 36.99 -11.69 41.84
N ILE A 401 38.20 -11.13 41.73
CA ILE A 401 38.71 -10.56 40.47
C ILE A 401 39.16 -11.68 39.53
N ARG A 402 39.85 -12.71 40.06
CA ARG A 402 40.23 -13.90 39.28
C ARG A 402 38.99 -14.64 38.75
N LYS A 403 37.96 -14.80 39.59
CA LYS A 403 36.68 -15.41 39.18
C LYS A 403 36.02 -14.65 38.03
N ALA A 404 36.00 -13.32 38.09
CA ALA A 404 35.46 -12.49 37.01
C ALA A 404 36.28 -12.64 35.70
N PHE A 405 37.62 -12.70 35.81
CA PHE A 405 38.49 -13.01 34.67
C PHE A 405 38.25 -14.40 34.09
N ASP A 406 38.08 -15.43 34.93
CA ASP A 406 37.82 -16.79 34.45
C ASP A 406 36.56 -16.89 33.58
N ARG A 407 35.60 -15.99 33.77
CA ARG A 407 34.38 -15.91 32.95
C ARG A 407 34.65 -15.51 31.50
N THR A 408 35.77 -14.84 31.20
CA THR A 408 36.12 -14.49 29.82
C THR A 408 36.52 -15.71 29.00
N LYS A 409 37.04 -16.77 29.64
CA LYS A 409 37.47 -18.01 28.97
C LYS A 409 36.33 -18.72 28.25
N THR A 410 35.11 -18.60 28.79
CA THR A 410 33.90 -19.16 28.18
C THR A 410 33.52 -18.45 26.87
N ILE A 411 33.92 -17.17 26.70
CA ILE A 411 33.67 -16.39 25.48
C ILE A 411 34.71 -16.71 24.41
N SER A 412 35.97 -16.89 24.80
CA SER A 412 37.05 -17.28 23.89
C SER A 412 36.78 -18.64 23.22
N ALA A 413 36.14 -19.57 23.92
CA ALA A 413 35.74 -20.86 23.38
C ALA A 413 34.62 -20.74 22.32
N LEU A 414 33.64 -19.85 22.52
CA LEU A 414 32.52 -19.63 21.59
C LEU A 414 32.91 -18.81 20.36
N SER A 415 33.93 -17.94 20.47
CA SER A 415 34.42 -17.14 19.33
C SER A 415 35.37 -17.91 18.41
N GLY A 416 35.86 -19.08 18.83
CA GLY A 416 36.78 -19.93 18.06
C GLY A 416 36.11 -20.97 17.15
N GLU A 417 34.78 -21.11 17.20
CA GLU A 417 34.02 -22.07 16.37
C GLU A 417 33.53 -21.50 15.03
N ASN A 418 33.64 -20.19 14.78
CA ASN A 418 33.15 -19.54 13.55
C ASN A 418 34.25 -19.01 12.61
N THR A 419 35.49 -19.52 12.72
CA THR A 419 36.56 -19.25 11.75
C THR A 419 37.03 -20.56 11.15
N ASN A 420 36.14 -21.18 10.38
CA ASN A 420 36.45 -22.16 9.35
C ASN A 420 35.30 -22.08 8.34
N ASP A 421 35.39 -21.09 7.45
CA ASP A 421 34.90 -21.11 6.06
C ASP A 421 35.58 -19.98 5.28
#